data_AF-R6YK02-F1
#
_entry.id   AF-R6YK02-F1
#
_cell.length_a   1.000
_cell.length_b   1.000
_cell.length_c   1.000
_cell.angle_alpha   90.00
_cell.angle_beta   90.00
_cell.angle_gamma   90.00
#
_symmetry.space_group_name_H-M   'P 1'
#
loop_
_entity.id
_entity.type
_entity.pdbx_description
1 polymer ?
#
loop_
_entity_poly.entity_id
_entity_poly.type
_entity_poly.pdbx_seq_one_letter_code
_entity_poly.pdbx_strand_id
1 'polypeptide(L)'
;MQLRLECAQLMARQGHPEPTGQAKVTQAYNLPCQYVLHTVGPIITGRVTPRDEALLAACYRACLEAAQERGIPSVAFCCISTGEFHFPNRRAAEIALETVRDFQKETSSQIEVIFNVYKDADLQIYRELLGTA
;
A
#
# COMPACT_ATOMS: atom_id res chain seq x y z
N MET A 1 2.11 -21.90 -5.13
CA MET A 1 2.73 -21.46 -6.42
C MET A 1 1.81 -20.55 -7.25
N GLN A 2 0.50 -20.61 -7.06
CA GLN A 2 -0.52 -19.99 -7.90
C GLN A 2 -0.39 -18.46 -7.94
N LEU A 3 -0.23 -17.80 -6.79
CA LEU A 3 -0.06 -16.34 -6.71
C LEU A 3 1.06 -15.82 -7.60
N ARG A 4 2.25 -16.44 -7.53
CA ARG A 4 3.41 -16.06 -8.35
C ARG A 4 3.14 -16.27 -9.84
N LEU A 5 2.44 -17.35 -10.20
CA LEU A 5 2.11 -17.63 -11.59
C LEU A 5 1.13 -16.59 -12.16
N GLU A 6 0.13 -16.19 -11.38
CA GLU A 6 -0.81 -15.12 -11.78
C GLU A 6 -0.08 -13.80 -11.99
N CYS A 7 0.83 -13.42 -11.08
CA CYS A 7 1.69 -12.24 -11.28
C CYS A 7 2.50 -12.35 -12.57
N ALA A 8 3.14 -13.50 -12.84
CA ALA A 8 3.93 -13.70 -14.06
C ALA A 8 3.08 -13.56 -15.33
N GLN A 9 1.85 -14.08 -15.32
CA GLN A 9 0.90 -13.93 -16.43
C GLN A 9 0.45 -12.48 -16.61
N LEU A 10 0.21 -11.75 -15.53
CA LEU A 10 -0.09 -10.30 -15.59
C LEU A 10 1.06 -9.53 -16.22
N MET A 11 2.30 -9.78 -15.78
CA MET A 11 3.49 -9.13 -16.33
C MET A 11 3.72 -9.47 -17.80
N ALA A 12 3.51 -10.73 -18.20
CA ALA A 12 3.62 -11.16 -19.59
C ALA A 12 2.59 -10.47 -20.51
N ARG A 13 1.35 -10.30 -20.03
CA ARG A 13 0.30 -9.57 -20.77
C ARG A 13 0.58 -8.07 -20.85
N GLN A 14 1.13 -7.49 -19.79
CA GLN A 14 1.48 -6.07 -19.73
C GLN A 14 2.66 -5.72 -20.66
N GLY A 15 3.65 -6.61 -20.79
CA GLY A 15 4.79 -6.44 -21.69
C GLY A 15 5.86 -5.47 -21.20
N HIS A 16 5.74 -4.91 -19.98
CA HIS A 16 6.74 -4.05 -19.37
C HIS A 16 6.76 -4.19 -17.83
N PRO A 17 7.88 -3.81 -17.16
CA PRO A 17 7.96 -3.78 -15.70
C PRO A 17 6.90 -2.88 -15.07
N GLU A 18 6.43 -3.24 -13.88
CA GLU A 18 5.41 -2.46 -13.17
C GLU A 18 6.03 -1.15 -12.65
N PRO A 19 5.47 0.03 -13.00
CA PRO A 19 5.96 1.30 -12.50
C PRO A 19 5.72 1.47 -10.99
N THR A 20 6.59 2.23 -10.33
CA THR A 20 6.37 2.65 -8.94
C THR A 20 5.09 3.47 -8.81
N GLY A 21 4.32 3.26 -7.73
CA GLY A 21 3.09 4.01 -7.46
C GLY A 21 1.84 3.46 -8.14
N GLN A 22 1.94 2.31 -8.81
CA GLN A 22 0.80 1.62 -9.42
C GLN A 22 0.38 0.39 -8.61
N ALA A 23 -0.83 -0.12 -8.86
CA ALA A 23 -1.34 -1.32 -8.21
C ALA A 23 -1.91 -2.35 -9.21
N LYS A 24 -1.69 -3.64 -8.92
CA LYS A 24 -2.31 -4.78 -9.61
C LYS A 24 -3.03 -5.65 -8.60
N VAL A 25 -4.09 -6.33 -9.03
CA VAL A 25 -4.88 -7.21 -8.15
C VAL A 25 -4.80 -8.64 -8.67
N THR A 26 -4.56 -9.58 -7.76
CA THR A 26 -4.64 -11.03 -8.02
C THR A 26 -5.60 -11.69 -7.04
N GLN A 27 -5.96 -12.94 -7.30
CA GLN A 27 -6.58 -13.79 -6.29
C GLN A 27 -5.59 -14.07 -5.15
N ALA A 28 -6.13 -14.28 -3.96
CA ALA A 28 -5.33 -14.57 -2.76
C ALA A 28 -4.98 -16.06 -2.58
N TYR A 29 -5.71 -16.94 -3.26
CA TYR A 29 -5.55 -18.39 -3.22
C TYR A 29 -5.66 -18.97 -1.80
N ASN A 30 -4.55 -19.37 -1.19
CA ASN A 30 -4.54 -20.05 0.11
C ASN A 30 -4.46 -19.08 1.30
N LEU A 31 -4.46 -17.77 1.05
CA LEU A 31 -4.44 -16.76 2.11
C LEU A 31 -5.86 -16.51 2.64
N PRO A 32 -6.03 -16.12 3.91
CA PRO A 32 -7.33 -15.82 4.52
C PRO A 32 -7.87 -14.45 4.10
N CYS A 33 -7.79 -14.12 2.82
CA CYS A 33 -8.37 -12.95 2.19
C CYS A 33 -8.86 -13.31 0.78
N GLN A 34 -9.61 -12.43 0.13
CA GLN A 34 -10.11 -12.70 -1.23
C GLN A 34 -9.09 -12.30 -2.30
N TYR A 35 -8.39 -11.19 -2.08
CA TYR A 35 -7.48 -10.59 -3.06
C TYR A 35 -6.15 -10.20 -2.44
N VAL A 36 -5.12 -10.12 -3.28
CA VAL A 36 -3.85 -9.46 -2.96
C VAL A 36 -3.68 -8.27 -3.90
N LEU A 37 -3.49 -7.10 -3.30
CA LEU A 37 -3.15 -5.87 -4.03
C LEU A 37 -1.62 -5.72 -4.00
N HIS A 38 -1.02 -5.76 -5.19
CA HIS A 38 0.42 -5.65 -5.39
C HIS A 38 0.73 -4.23 -5.83
N THR A 39 1.62 -3.54 -5.11
CA THR A 39 2.11 -2.22 -5.50
C THR A 39 3.62 -2.17 -5.41
N VAL A 40 4.26 -1.43 -6.32
CA VAL A 40 5.71 -1.21 -6.30
C VAL A 40 5.99 0.12 -5.61
N GLY A 41 6.58 0.05 -4.42
CA GLY A 41 6.97 1.22 -3.64
C GLY A 41 8.28 1.88 -4.11
N PRO A 42 8.52 3.15 -3.76
CA PRO A 42 9.79 3.82 -4.04
C PRO A 42 10.94 3.18 -3.26
N ILE A 43 12.14 3.18 -3.86
CA ILE A 43 13.39 2.67 -3.29
C ILE A 43 14.25 3.86 -2.86
N ILE A 44 14.62 3.93 -1.58
CA ILE A 44 15.38 5.04 -1.01
C ILE A 44 16.86 4.69 -0.89
N THR A 45 17.71 5.42 -1.62
CA THR A 45 19.19 5.27 -1.58
C THR A 45 19.90 6.43 -0.89
N GLY A 46 19.14 7.40 -0.36
CA GLY A 46 19.67 8.62 0.24
C GLY A 46 18.63 9.33 1.10
N ARG A 47 18.58 10.66 1.02
CA ARG A 47 17.50 11.42 1.67
C ARG A 47 16.21 11.27 0.87
N VAL A 48 15.09 11.12 1.58
CA VAL A 48 13.75 11.13 0.98
C VAL A 48 13.54 12.45 0.25
N THR A 49 13.07 12.37 -0.99
CA THR A 49 12.73 13.51 -1.83
C THR A 49 11.20 13.68 -1.90
N PRO A 50 10.69 14.86 -2.29
CA PRO A 50 9.26 15.05 -2.52
C PRO A 50 8.67 14.08 -3.56
N ARG A 51 9.49 13.65 -4.53
CA ARG A 51 9.09 12.64 -5.52
C ARG A 51 8.86 11.28 -4.86
N ASP A 52 9.71 10.88 -3.93
CA ASP A 52 9.58 9.61 -3.22
C ASP A 52 8.31 9.60 -2.37
N GLU A 53 8.01 10.70 -1.70
CA GLU A 53 6.77 10.86 -0.93
C GLU A 53 5.53 10.76 -1.83
N ALA A 54 5.53 11.45 -2.96
CA ALA A 54 4.44 11.38 -3.94
C ALA A 54 4.25 9.98 -4.51
N LEU A 55 5.34 9.25 -4.75
CA LEU A 55 5.30 7.86 -5.22
C LEU A 55 4.74 6.90 -4.15
N LEU A 56 5.10 7.10 -2.88
CA LEU A 56 4.52 6.30 -1.80
C LEU A 56 3.02 6.59 -1.64
N ALA A 57 2.61 7.86 -1.68
CA ALA A 57 1.20 8.24 -1.67
C ALA A 57 0.44 7.60 -2.86
N ALA A 58 1.03 7.62 -4.06
CA ALA A 58 0.44 6.97 -5.23
C ALA A 58 0.23 5.46 -5.02
N CYS A 59 1.12 4.76 -4.32
CA CYS A 59 0.94 3.33 -4.00
C CYS A 59 -0.34 3.08 -3.19
N TYR A 60 -0.55 3.86 -2.12
CA TYR A 60 -1.74 3.73 -1.27
C TYR A 60 -3.01 4.09 -2.05
N ARG A 61 -2.99 5.20 -2.80
CA ARG A 61 -4.13 5.65 -3.61
C ARG A 61 -4.51 4.61 -4.67
N ALA A 62 -3.55 4.10 -5.44
CA ALA A 62 -3.80 3.10 -6.48
C ALA A 62 -4.39 1.80 -5.90
N CYS A 63 -3.95 1.38 -4.71
CA CYS A 63 -4.54 0.23 -4.03
C CYS A 63 -6.00 0.49 -3.60
N LEU A 64 -6.29 1.67 -3.05
CA LEU A 64 -7.64 2.04 -2.63
C LEU A 64 -8.60 2.18 -3.82
N GLU A 65 -8.14 2.77 -4.93
CA GLU A 65 -8.88 2.84 -6.20
C GLU A 65 -9.19 1.43 -6.72
N ALA A 66 -8.18 0.56 -6.79
CA ALA A 66 -8.36 -0.81 -7.25
C ALA A 66 -9.32 -1.63 -6.36
N ALA A 67 -9.33 -1.36 -5.06
CA ALA A 67 -10.27 -1.96 -4.11
C ALA A 67 -11.69 -1.44 -4.31
N GLN A 68 -11.86 -0.12 -4.47
CA GLN A 68 -13.15 0.52 -4.72
C GLN A 68 -13.79 0.04 -6.02
N GLU A 69 -13.03 -0.01 -7.11
CA GLU A 69 -13.48 -0.51 -8.42
C GLU A 69 -14.02 -1.95 -8.36
N ARG A 70 -13.51 -2.76 -7.42
CA ARG A 70 -13.90 -4.16 -7.22
C ARG A 70 -14.95 -4.36 -6.13
N GLY A 71 -15.39 -3.28 -5.47
CA GLY A 71 -16.32 -3.36 -4.34
C GLY A 71 -15.72 -4.11 -3.13
N ILE A 72 -14.40 -4.05 -2.94
CA ILE A 72 -13.73 -4.66 -1.78
C ILE A 72 -14.00 -3.78 -0.55
N PRO A 73 -14.64 -4.30 0.51
CA PRO A 73 -15.09 -3.46 1.64
C PRO A 73 -13.98 -3.13 2.64
N SER A 74 -12.87 -3.87 2.64
CA SER A 74 -11.79 -3.71 3.62
C SER A 74 -10.41 -4.01 3.00
N VAL A 75 -9.40 -3.22 3.35
CA VAL A 75 -8.02 -3.40 2.89
C VAL A 75 -7.06 -3.31 4.08
N ALA A 76 -6.14 -4.29 4.18
CA ALA A 76 -5.05 -4.23 5.13
C ALA A 76 -3.75 -3.82 4.42
N PHE A 77 -3.11 -2.75 4.88
CA PHE A 77 -1.79 -2.33 4.43
C PHE A 77 -0.72 -2.76 5.43
N CYS A 78 0.38 -3.32 4.93
CA CYS A 78 1.62 -3.38 5.67
C CYS A 78 2.37 -2.04 5.55
N CYS A 79 3.50 -1.89 6.26
CA CYS A 79 4.36 -0.70 6.12
C CYS A 79 5.09 -0.71 4.76
N ILE A 80 4.47 -0.13 3.73
CA ILE A 80 5.01 -0.09 2.36
C ILE A 80 6.34 0.68 2.34
N SER A 81 7.34 0.12 1.67
CA SER A 81 8.71 0.64 1.51
C SER A 81 9.57 0.82 2.77
N THR A 82 9.11 0.50 3.99
CA THR A 82 9.89 0.77 5.22
C THR A 82 10.88 -0.33 5.62
N GLY A 83 10.87 -1.47 4.92
CA GLY A 83 11.83 -2.56 5.08
C GLY A 83 13.01 -2.42 4.11
N GLU A 84 13.07 -3.32 3.14
CA GLU A 84 14.13 -3.39 2.12
C GLU A 84 14.32 -2.08 1.32
N PHE A 85 13.27 -1.27 1.17
CA PHE A 85 13.31 -0.03 0.40
C PHE A 85 13.66 1.21 1.23
N HIS A 86 13.96 1.03 2.52
CA HIS A 86 14.53 2.02 3.43
C HIS A 86 13.77 3.35 3.58
N PHE A 87 12.47 3.38 3.30
CA PHE A 87 11.65 4.55 3.57
C PHE A 87 11.53 4.78 5.10
N PRO A 88 11.79 5.98 5.63
CA PRO A 88 11.70 6.25 7.06
C PRO A 88 10.31 5.96 7.62
N ASN A 89 10.24 5.11 8.65
CA ASN A 89 8.99 4.57 9.20
C ASN A 89 7.96 5.64 9.57
N ARG A 90 8.38 6.69 10.29
CA ARG A 90 7.47 7.78 10.71
C ARG A 90 6.90 8.53 9.50
N ARG A 91 7.76 8.92 8.56
CA ARG A 91 7.30 9.65 7.37
C ARG A 91 6.41 8.80 6.47
N ALA A 92 6.71 7.51 6.34
CA ALA A 92 5.84 6.56 5.63
C ALA A 92 4.46 6.43 6.28
N ALA A 93 4.40 6.35 7.61
CA ALA A 93 3.14 6.25 8.35
C ALA A 93 2.29 7.52 8.22
N GLU A 94 2.91 8.71 8.27
CA GLU A 94 2.24 9.98 8.01
C GLU A 94 1.60 9.99 6.61
N ILE A 95 2.39 9.67 5.58
CA ILE A 95 1.92 9.63 4.18
C ILE A 95 0.78 8.61 4.01
N ALA A 96 0.91 7.44 4.64
CA ALA A 96 -0.11 6.40 4.58
C ALA A 96 -1.46 6.89 5.16
N LEU A 97 -1.42 7.53 6.32
CA LEU A 97 -2.61 8.04 7.01
C LEU A 97 -3.22 9.23 6.27
N GLU A 98 -2.40 10.19 5.83
CA GLU A 98 -2.84 11.34 5.03
C GLU A 98 -3.52 10.86 3.75
N THR A 99 -2.87 9.98 2.99
CA THR A 99 -3.42 9.48 1.72
C THR A 99 -4.75 8.74 1.91
N VAL A 100 -4.87 7.89 2.93
CA VAL A 100 -6.11 7.16 3.22
C VAL A 100 -7.24 8.12 3.62
N ARG A 101 -6.96 9.08 4.50
CA ARG A 101 -7.94 10.08 4.94
C ARG A 101 -8.41 10.94 3.76
N ASP A 102 -7.49 11.41 2.94
CA ASP A 102 -7.79 12.23 1.77
C ASP A 102 -8.62 11.45 0.75
N PHE A 103 -8.23 10.21 0.45
CA PHE A 103 -8.99 9.34 -0.45
C PHE A 103 -10.42 9.12 0.03
N GLN A 104 -10.62 8.76 1.31
CA GLN A 104 -11.96 8.55 1.88
C GLN A 104 -12.80 9.82 1.83
N LYS A 105 -12.22 10.98 2.12
CA LYS A 105 -12.90 12.28 2.06
C LYS A 105 -13.29 12.67 0.63
N GLU A 106 -12.39 12.50 -0.33
CA GLU A 106 -12.59 12.87 -1.74
C GLU A 106 -13.65 12.00 -2.43
N THR A 107 -13.68 10.71 -2.11
CA THR A 107 -14.51 9.72 -2.80
C THR A 107 -15.75 9.30 -2.01
N SER A 108 -15.89 9.76 -0.76
CA SER A 108 -16.88 9.26 0.21
C SER A 108 -16.78 7.74 0.43
N SER A 109 -15.62 7.15 0.17
CA SER A 109 -15.37 5.72 0.29
C SER A 109 -15.57 5.25 1.74
N GLN A 110 -16.22 4.10 1.88
CA GLN A 110 -16.48 3.43 3.16
C GLN A 110 -15.54 2.23 3.36
N ILE A 111 -14.46 2.13 2.57
CA ILE A 111 -13.49 1.04 2.70
C ILE A 111 -12.85 1.12 4.08
N GLU A 112 -12.98 0.05 4.86
CA GLU A 112 -12.28 -0.12 6.13
C GLU A 112 -10.79 -0.34 5.85
N VAL A 113 -9.93 0.50 6.45
CA VAL A 113 -8.48 0.40 6.26
C VAL A 113 -7.81 -0.04 7.56
N ILE A 114 -7.08 -1.15 7.49
CA ILE A 114 -6.28 -1.69 8.59
C ILE A 114 -4.79 -1.44 8.33
N PHE A 115 -4.09 -0.80 9.26
CA PHE A 115 -2.63 -0.70 9.22
C PHE A 115 -2.01 -1.84 10.04
N ASN A 116 -1.55 -2.87 9.33
CA ASN A 116 -0.88 -4.02 9.92
C ASN A 116 0.61 -3.71 10.16
N VAL A 117 1.02 -3.71 11.42
CA VAL A 117 2.39 -3.43 11.86
C VAL A 117 3.00 -4.66 12.53
N TYR A 118 4.32 -4.81 12.44
CA TYR A 118 5.04 -5.91 13.09
C TYR A 118 5.94 -5.47 14.24
N LYS A 119 6.65 -4.34 14.10
CA LYS A 119 7.56 -3.83 15.13
C LYS A 119 6.81 -2.96 16.13
N ASP A 120 7.20 -3.03 17.40
CA ASP A 120 6.67 -2.14 18.45
C ASP A 120 6.86 -0.65 18.12
N ALA A 121 7.99 -0.31 17.48
CA ALA A 121 8.26 1.05 17.02
C ALA A 121 7.23 1.54 15.99
N ASP A 122 6.82 0.67 15.05
CA ASP A 122 5.80 1.01 14.06
C ASP A 122 4.43 1.16 14.72
N LEU A 123 4.09 0.25 15.66
CA LEU A 123 2.86 0.34 16.43
C LEU A 123 2.76 1.65 17.22
N GLN A 124 3.84 2.05 17.88
CA GLN A 124 3.90 3.31 18.61
C GLN A 124 3.66 4.51 17.68
N ILE A 125 4.33 4.56 16.53
CA ILE A 125 4.16 5.62 15.54
C ILE A 125 2.69 5.72 15.09
N TYR A 126 2.08 4.60 14.70
CA TYR A 126 0.69 4.60 14.23
C TYR A 126 -0.29 5.00 15.35
N ARG A 127 -0.08 4.55 16.59
CA ARG A 127 -0.91 4.96 17.74
C ARG A 127 -0.86 6.46 18.00
N GLU A 128 0.35 7.04 18.00
CA GLU A 128 0.57 8.47 18.17
C GLU A 128 -0.13 9.27 17.07
N LEU A 129 0.04 8.89 15.80
CA LEU A 129 -0.55 9.59 14.65
C LEU A 129 -2.07 9.46 14.55
N LEU A 130 -2.64 8.37 15.09
CA LEU A 130 -4.09 8.17 15.18
C LEU A 130 -4.71 8.79 16.43
N GLY A 131 -3.92 9.28 17.39
CA GLY A 131 -4.44 9.79 18.67
C GLY A 131 -5.03 8.70 19.56
N THR A 132 -4.48 7.48 19.49
CA THR A 132 -4.93 6.29 20.24
C THR A 132 -3.89 5.81 21.26
N ALA A 133 -3.00 6.73 21.66
CA ALA A 133 -1.96 6.52 22.66
C ALA A 133 -2.51 6.64 24.09
#